data_AF-A0A537TFF3-F1
#
_entry.id   AF-A0A537TFF3-F1
#
_cell.length_a   1.000
_cell.length_b   1.000
_cell.length_c   1.000
_cell.angle_alpha   90.00
_cell.angle_beta   90.00
_cell.angle_gamma   90.00
#
_symmetry.space_group_name_H-M   'P 1'
#
loop_
_entity.id
_entity.type
_entity.pdbx_description
1 polymer ?
#
loop_
_entity_poly.entity_id
_entity_poly.type
_entity_poly.pdbx_seq_one_letter_code
_entity_poly.pdbx_strand_id
1 'polypeptide(L)' 'MNLGISFSPLVPAYMVWAAAAIAFVLSLLLVFARARAALVRAIALALFVLALANPSITREDREPLTSVAAVVIDKSPS' A
#
# COMPACT_ATOMS: atom_id res chain seq x y z
N MET A 1 8.93 19.45 -1.82
CA MET A 1 9.30 18.02 -1.96
C MET A 1 8.33 17.19 -1.11
N ASN A 2 7.34 16.53 -1.70
CA ASN A 2 6.42 15.67 -0.95
C ASN A 2 6.75 14.19 -1.27
N LEU A 3 6.96 13.37 -0.24
CA LEU A 3 7.22 11.95 -0.38
C LEU A 3 5.96 11.18 0.00
N GLY A 4 5.32 10.54 -0.99
CA GLY A 4 4.14 9.70 -0.79
C GLY A 4 4.50 8.21 -0.74
N ILE A 5 3.73 7.45 0.03
CA ILE A 5 3.74 5.98 -0.03
C ILE A 5 2.39 5.55 -0.59
N SER A 6 2.41 4.83 -1.71
CA SER A 6 1.22 4.20 -2.26
C SER A 6 1.38 2.68 -2.28
N PHE A 7 0.27 1.95 -2.22
CA PHE A 7 0.26 0.50 -2.35
C PHE A 7 -0.47 0.14 -3.63
N SER A 8 0.21 -0.58 -4.52
CA SER A 8 -0.35 -1.01 -5.81
C SER A 8 -0.22 -2.53 -5.93
N PRO A 9 -1.09 -3.30 -5.24
CA PRO A 9 -0.97 -4.74 -5.12
C PRO A 9 -0.81 -5.46 -6.47
N LEU A 10 0.07 -6.46 -6.52
CA LEU A 10 0.29 -7.29 -7.72
C LEU A 10 -0.90 -8.23 -8.02
N VAL A 11 -1.77 -8.42 -7.04
CA VAL A 11 -2.97 -9.26 -7.08
C VAL A 11 -4.15 -8.48 -6.48
N PRO A 12 -5.40 -8.90 -6.70
CA PRO A 12 -6.55 -8.27 -6.06
C PRO A 12 -6.35 -8.09 -4.55
N ALA A 13 -6.75 -6.93 -4.02
CA ALA A 13 -6.46 -6.54 -2.63
C ALA A 13 -6.93 -7.58 -1.59
N TYR A 14 -8.07 -8.25 -1.84
CA TYR A 14 -8.57 -9.31 -0.97
C TYR A 14 -7.63 -10.53 -0.88
N MET A 15 -6.88 -10.85 -1.95
CA MET A 15 -5.89 -11.94 -1.93
C MET A 15 -4.68 -11.58 -1.07
N VAL A 16 -4.27 -10.31 -1.04
CA VAL A 16 -3.18 -9.85 -0.15
C VAL A 16 -3.59 -10.01 1.31
N TRP A 17 -4.81 -9.61 1.66
CA TRP A 17 -5.32 -9.80 3.03
C TRP A 17 -5.47 -11.28 3.41
N ALA A 18 -5.93 -12.12 2.48
CA ALA A 18 -5.97 -13.57 2.70
C ALA A 18 -4.57 -14.16 2.93
N ALA A 19 -3.60 -13.78 2.09
CA ALA A 19 -2.20 -14.20 2.25
C ALA A 19 -1.60 -13.71 3.58
N ALA A 20 -1.91 -12.48 3.99
CA ALA A 20 -1.48 -11.92 5.28
C ALA A 20 -2.04 -12.71 6.46
N ALA A 21 -3.32 -13.06 6.43
CA ALA A 21 -3.95 -13.87 7.47
C ALA A 21 -3.33 -15.27 7.57
N ILE A 22 -3.10 -15.94 6.44
CA ILE A 22 -2.44 -17.26 6.39
C ILE A 22 -1.01 -17.16 6.92
N ALA A 23 -0.23 -16.19 6.44
CA ALA A 23 1.14 -15.95 6.89
C ALA A 23 1.21 -15.70 8.40
N PHE A 24 0.26 -14.95 8.96
CA PHE A 24 0.17 -14.67 10.40
C PHE A 24 -0.10 -15.95 11.21
N VAL A 25 -1.09 -16.75 10.82
CA VAL A 25 -1.40 -18.02 11.49
C VAL A 25 -0.21 -18.99 11.42
N LEU A 26 0.41 -19.15 10.25
CA LEU A 26 1.60 -20.01 10.12
C LEU A 26 2.77 -19.52 10.97
N SER A 27 2.99 -18.20 11.04
CA SER A 27 4.05 -17.62 11.87
C SER A 27 3.81 -17.88 13.35
N LEU A 28 2.58 -17.70 13.84
CA LEU A 28 2.18 -18.02 15.21
C LEU A 28 2.42 -19.50 15.52
N LEU A 29 1.96 -20.40 14.65
CA LEU A 29 2.14 -21.84 14.82
C LEU A 29 3.63 -22.21 14.90
N LEU A 30 4.48 -21.66 14.02
CA LEU A 30 5.92 -21.92 14.03
C LEU A 30 6.61 -21.41 15.31
N VAL A 31 6.24 -20.21 15.78
CA VAL A 31 6.79 -19.61 17.00
C VAL A 31 6.36 -20.39 18.24
N PHE A 32 5.08 -20.73 18.36
CA PHE A 32 4.57 -21.49 19.50
C PHE A 32 5.04 -22.95 19.52
N ALA A 33 5.21 -23.57 18.35
CA ALA A 33 5.84 -24.88 18.23
C ALA A 33 7.35 -24.86 18.51
N ARG A 34 7.94 -23.69 18.80
CA ARG A 34 9.38 -23.48 18.99
C ARG A 34 10.22 -24.08 17.87
N ALA A 35 9.72 -23.98 16.64
CA ALA A 35 10.40 -24.53 15.48
C ALA A 35 11.76 -23.84 15.28
N ARG A 36 12.78 -24.61 14.91
CA ARG A 36 14.08 -24.04 14.55
C ARG A 36 13.89 -23.05 13.40
N ALA A 37 14.48 -21.86 13.55
CA ALA A 37 14.36 -20.75 12.60
C ALA A 37 12.93 -20.20 12.39
N ALA A 38 12.02 -20.35 13.37
CA ALA A 38 10.66 -19.81 13.29
C ALA A 38 10.63 -18.31 12.95
N LEU A 39 11.49 -17.49 13.57
CA LEU A 39 11.56 -16.04 13.29
C LEU A 39 11.99 -15.75 11.86
N VAL A 40 12.97 -16.49 11.32
CA VAL A 40 13.44 -16.30 9.94
C VAL A 40 12.32 -16.63 8.95
N ARG A 41 11.55 -17.70 9.20
CA ARG A 41 10.39 -18.06 8.38
C ARG A 41 9.27 -17.02 8.49
N ALA A 42 8.99 -16.50 9.68
CA ALA A 42 8.01 -15.43 9.88
C ALA A 42 8.40 -14.16 9.11
N ILE A 43 9.68 -13.76 9.16
CA ILE A 43 10.19 -12.63 8.38
C ILE A 43 10.06 -12.90 6.88
N ALA A 44 10.42 -14.10 6.40
CA ALA A 44 10.29 -14.45 4.99
C ALA A 44 8.82 -14.39 4.52
N LEU A 45 7.88 -14.89 5.33
CA LEU A 45 6.44 -14.80 5.05
C LEU A 45 5.95 -13.34 5.05
N ALA A 46 6.43 -12.51 5.98
CA ALA A 46 6.11 -11.08 6.02
C ALA A 46 6.63 -10.35 4.78
N LEU A 47 7.86 -10.64 4.35
CA LEU A 47 8.45 -10.08 3.12
C LEU A 47 7.69 -10.54 1.88
N PHE A 48 7.22 -11.79 1.84
CA PHE A 48 6.38 -12.29 0.76
C PHE A 48 5.06 -11.50 0.65
N VAL A 49 4.37 -11.28 1.76
CA VAL A 49 3.14 -10.46 1.79
C VAL A 49 3.43 -9.02 1.38
N LEU A 50 4.53 -8.44 1.87
CA LEU A 50 4.97 -7.10 1.50
C LEU A 50 5.24 -6.97 -0.01
N ALA A 51 5.85 -7.99 -0.60
CA ALA A 51 6.10 -8.03 -2.04
C ALA A 51 4.79 -8.05 -2.83
N LEU A 52 3.78 -8.81 -2.39
CA LEU A 52 2.44 -8.79 -3.00
C LEU A 52 1.73 -7.45 -2.84
N ALA A 53 1.90 -6.78 -1.70
CA ALA A 53 1.33 -5.47 -1.44
C ALA A 53 1.97 -4.37 -2.32
N ASN A 54 3.20 -4.59 -2.79
CA ASN A 54 3.95 -3.73 -3.71
C ASN A 54 3.89 -2.24 -3.31
N PRO A 55 4.51 -1.88 -2.16
CA PRO A 55 4.64 -0.49 -1.75
C PRO A 55 5.52 0.27 -2.74
N SER A 56 5.04 1.43 -3.20
CA SER A 56 5.81 2.31 -4.08
C SER A 56 5.98 3.69 -3.46
N ILE A 57 7.21 4.19 -3.50
CA ILE A 57 7.55 5.54 -3.07
C ILE A 57 7.29 6.47 -4.25
N THR A 58 6.29 7.33 -4.10
CA THR A 58 5.91 8.28 -5.14
C THR A 58 6.44 9.65 -4.77
N ARG A 59 7.25 10.25 -5.66
CA ARG A 59 7.65 11.64 -5.55
C ARG A 59 6.71 12.45 -6.43
N GLU A 60 5.79 13.17 -5.80
CA GLU A 60 4.93 14.10 -6.52
C GLU A 60 5.57 15.49 -6.48
N ASP A 61 6.10 15.93 -7.61
CA ASP A 61 6.45 17.33 -7.84
C ASP A 61 5.15 18.10 -8.12
N ARG A 62 4.38 18.35 -7.05
CA ARG A 62 3.23 19.27 -7.10
C ARG A 62 3.77 20.69 -7.15
N GLU A 63 4.04 21.19 -8.34
CA GLU A 63 4.02 22.64 -8.58
C GLU A 63 2.57 23.08 -8.31
N PRO A 64 2.29 23.95 -7.33
CA PRO A 64 0.92 24.36 -7.06
C PRO A 64 0.39 25.07 -8.30
N LEU A 65 -0.44 24.39 -9.10
CA LEU A 65 -1.14 25.03 -10.19
C LEU A 65 -1.98 26.15 -9.57
N THR A 66 -1.68 27.39 -9.97
CA THR A 66 -2.49 28.57 -9.68
C THR A 66 -3.93 28.19 -9.97
N SER A 67 -4.78 28.14 -8.93
CA SER A 67 -6.15 27.67 -9.08
C SER A 67 -6.90 28.62 -10.03
N VAL A 68 -6.96 28.28 -11.32
CA VAL A 68 -7.73 29.04 -12.30
C VAL A 68 -9.19 28.65 -12.10
N ALA A 69 -9.88 29.39 -11.23
CA ALA A 69 -11.33 29.34 -11.16
C ALA A 69 -11.89 29.88 -12.48
N ALA A 70 -12.55 29.05 -13.27
CA ALA A 70 -13.28 29.50 -14.45
C ALA A 70 -14.49 30.35 -14.00
N VAL A 71 -14.36 31.67 -14.04
CA VAL A 71 -15.47 32.60 -13.79
C VAL A 71 -16.28 32.74 -15.07
N VAL A 72 -17.49 32.19 -15.10
CA VAL A 72 -18.47 32.46 -16.17
C VAL A 72 -19.25 33.71 -15.78
N ILE A 73 -19.02 34.81 -16.47
CA ILE A 73 -19.79 36.05 -16.30
C ILE A 73 -20.94 36.00 -17.30
N ASP A 74 -22.17 35.84 -16.80
CA ASP A 74 -23.37 35.99 -17.63
C ASP A 74 -23.58 37.48 -17.95
N LYS A 75 -23.76 37.78 -19.25
CA LYS A 75 -23.95 39.12 -19.81
C LYS A 75 -25.27 39.15 -20.58
N SER A 76 -26.33 38.61 -19.99
CA SER A 76 -27.69 38.73 -20.50
C SER A 76 -28.19 40.17 -20.28
N PRO A 77 -28.53 40.93 -21.35
CA PRO A 77 -29.16 42.24 -21.22
C PRO A 77 -30.61 42.05 -20.76
N SER A 78 -31.03 42.81 -19.75
CA SER A 78 -32.43 42.92 -19.31
C SER A 78 -33.26 43.80 -20.23
#